data_AF-A0A3N5VMP0-F1
#
_entry.id   AF-A0A3N5VMP0-F1
#
_cell.length_a   1.000
_cell.length_b   1.000
_cell.length_c   1.000
_cell.angle_alpha   90.00
_cell.angle_beta   90.00
_cell.angle_gamma   90.00
#
_symmetry.space_group_name_H-M   'P 1'
#
loop_
_entity.id
_entity.type
_entity.pdbx_description
1 polymer ?
#
loop_
_entity_poly.entity_id
_entity_poly.type
_entity_poly.pdbx_seq_one_letter_code
_entity_poly.pdbx_strand_id
1 'polypeptide(L)'
;MKRQSVLVSVSILFGVTGLCRADLYQWSVASGGSGHFYEPVLVPAGIDWEGANDAAIDRGGYLATVTSAAENTFVYGLVDDSVFWRPTGPDNGEGPFLGGYKEPATSDPAANWHWVTGEPWDYTNWVEIEPSGPELQNRLHFFGYYRRMGSLWNDVWNVNYLENGYVVEFNQDPSIVPLPGAALLGVLGLGYGGWRLRRYDLL
;
A
#
# COMPACT_ATOMS: atom_id res chain seq x y z
N MET A 1 -16.41 -59.86 -24.46
CA MET A 1 -16.05 -59.43 -23.08
C MET A 1 -14.99 -58.35 -23.18
N LYS A 2 -15.35 -57.08 -23.00
CA LYS A 2 -14.43 -55.93 -23.14
C LYS A 2 -13.85 -55.61 -21.76
N ARG A 3 -12.52 -55.68 -21.60
CA ARG A 3 -11.81 -55.20 -20.40
C ARG A 3 -11.60 -53.69 -20.55
N GLN A 4 -12.19 -52.91 -19.65
CA GLN A 4 -11.92 -51.48 -19.53
C GLN A 4 -10.79 -51.30 -18.50
N SER A 5 -9.69 -50.70 -18.94
CA SER A 5 -8.57 -50.32 -18.08
C SER A 5 -8.89 -48.97 -17.44
N VAL A 6 -8.92 -48.92 -16.10
CA VAL A 6 -9.08 -47.68 -15.34
C VAL A 6 -7.68 -47.11 -15.08
N LEU A 7 -7.41 -45.91 -15.61
CA LEU A 7 -6.25 -45.11 -15.23
C LEU A 7 -6.55 -44.36 -13.94
N VAL A 8 -5.76 -44.58 -12.90
CA VAL A 8 -5.78 -43.78 -11.66
C VAL A 8 -4.75 -42.67 -11.83
N SER A 9 -5.21 -41.45 -12.05
CA SER A 9 -4.35 -40.26 -12.03
C SER A 9 -4.08 -39.87 -10.58
N VAL A 10 -2.83 -39.97 -10.16
CA VAL A 10 -2.36 -39.41 -8.89
C VAL A 10 -2.04 -37.93 -9.14
N SER A 11 -2.96 -37.05 -8.74
CA SER A 11 -2.70 -35.61 -8.71
C SER A 11 -1.87 -35.29 -7.46
N ILE A 12 -0.59 -34.99 -7.65
CA ILE A 12 0.25 -34.41 -6.59
C ILE A 12 -0.18 -32.96 -6.45
N LEU A 13 -0.94 -32.65 -5.39
CA LEU A 13 -1.18 -31.27 -4.98
C LEU A 13 0.17 -30.69 -4.52
N PHE A 14 0.73 -29.76 -5.30
CA PHE A 14 1.67 -28.79 -4.76
C PHE A 14 0.88 -27.91 -3.80
N GLY A 15 1.16 -28.06 -2.50
CA GLY A 15 0.67 -27.13 -1.50
C GLY A 15 1.14 -25.74 -1.86
N VAL A 16 0.21 -24.88 -2.28
CA VAL A 16 0.47 -23.45 -2.35
C VAL A 16 0.64 -23.02 -0.90
N THR A 17 1.89 -22.80 -0.50
CA THR A 17 2.19 -22.13 0.76
C THR A 17 1.38 -20.84 0.76
N GLY A 18 0.48 -20.68 1.75
CA GLY A 18 -0.28 -19.47 1.92
C GLY A 18 0.69 -18.31 1.97
N LEU A 19 0.70 -17.49 0.93
CA LEU A 19 1.29 -16.16 1.00
C LEU A 19 0.53 -15.47 2.13
N CYS A 20 1.24 -15.06 3.18
CA CYS A 20 0.74 -14.01 4.06
C CYS A 20 0.59 -12.75 3.18
N ARG A 21 -0.51 -12.67 2.45
CA ARG A 21 -0.85 -11.47 1.69
C ARG A 21 -1.18 -10.44 2.76
N ALA A 22 -0.35 -9.43 2.88
CA ALA A 22 -0.72 -8.22 3.60
C ALA A 22 -2.06 -7.73 3.03
N ASP A 23 -2.95 -7.29 3.92
CA ASP A 23 -4.29 -6.89 3.51
C ASP A 23 -4.18 -5.66 2.60
N LEU A 24 -4.57 -5.85 1.34
CA LEU A 24 -4.49 -4.82 0.30
C LEU A 24 -5.90 -4.28 0.04
N TYR A 25 -6.08 -2.98 0.21
CA TYR A 25 -7.37 -2.30 0.13
C TYR A 25 -7.39 -1.29 -1.00
N GLN A 26 -8.37 -1.38 -1.91
CA GLN A 26 -8.54 -0.36 -2.94
C GLN A 26 -9.48 0.74 -2.46
N TRP A 27 -9.06 2.00 -2.57
CA TRP A 27 -9.97 3.14 -2.45
C TRP A 27 -10.66 3.39 -3.78
N SER A 28 -11.70 2.60 -4.07
CA SER A 28 -12.27 2.54 -5.42
C SER A 28 -12.92 3.86 -5.86
N VAL A 29 -12.80 4.18 -7.16
CA VAL A 29 -13.49 5.33 -7.79
C VAL A 29 -15.00 5.24 -7.63
N ALA A 30 -15.56 4.03 -7.65
CA ALA A 30 -17.00 3.79 -7.43
C ALA A 30 -17.45 4.21 -6.02
N SER A 31 -16.54 4.21 -5.05
CA SER A 31 -16.75 4.67 -3.67
C SER A 31 -16.31 6.13 -3.46
N GLY A 32 -15.97 6.85 -4.53
CA GLY A 32 -15.48 8.23 -4.47
C GLY A 32 -13.99 8.37 -4.21
N GLY A 33 -13.21 7.30 -4.36
CA GLY A 33 -11.76 7.30 -4.14
C GLY A 33 -10.90 7.52 -5.39
N SER A 34 -9.59 7.58 -5.18
CA SER A 34 -8.57 7.78 -6.21
C SER A 34 -8.40 6.58 -7.16
N GLY A 35 -8.85 5.40 -6.75
CA GLY A 35 -8.56 4.12 -7.41
C GLY A 35 -7.23 3.50 -6.96
N HIS A 36 -6.48 4.19 -6.09
CA HIS A 36 -5.23 3.70 -5.50
C HIS A 36 -5.47 2.55 -4.53
N PHE A 37 -4.39 1.84 -4.21
CA PHE A 37 -4.38 0.71 -3.29
C PHE A 37 -3.55 1.07 -2.06
N TYR A 38 -3.96 0.57 -0.91
CA TYR A 38 -3.35 0.87 0.37
C TYR A 38 -3.11 -0.43 1.14
N GLU A 39 -1.97 -0.51 1.82
CA GLU A 39 -1.54 -1.64 2.62
C GLU A 39 -1.06 -1.13 3.99
N PRO A 40 -1.80 -1.37 5.09
CA PRO A 40 -1.30 -1.09 6.42
C PRO A 40 -0.26 -2.15 6.82
N VAL A 41 0.95 -1.72 7.18
CA VAL A 41 2.04 -2.60 7.54
C VAL A 41 2.33 -2.51 9.03
N LEU A 42 2.24 -3.65 9.72
CA LEU A 42 2.57 -3.80 11.12
C LEU A 42 4.06 -4.15 11.28
N VAL A 43 4.78 -3.39 12.10
CA VAL A 43 6.17 -3.64 12.49
C VAL A 43 6.25 -3.69 14.02
N PRO A 44 6.07 -4.87 14.66
CA PRO A 44 6.01 -4.96 16.12
C PRO A 44 7.30 -4.51 16.83
N ALA A 45 8.45 -4.61 16.16
CA ALA A 45 9.73 -4.15 16.69
C ALA A 45 9.88 -2.61 16.66
N GLY A 46 8.98 -1.91 15.96
CA GLY A 46 9.13 -0.51 15.62
C GLY A 46 9.87 -0.29 14.31
N ILE A 47 9.52 0.78 13.62
CA ILE A 47 10.23 1.29 12.45
C ILE A 47 10.30 2.82 12.57
N ASP A 48 11.36 3.45 12.07
CA ASP A 48 11.42 4.91 11.94
C ASP A 48 10.81 5.35 10.60
N TRP A 49 10.61 6.65 10.42
CA TRP A 49 9.93 7.13 9.22
C TRP A 49 10.76 6.87 7.94
N GLU A 50 12.09 7.03 7.99
CA GLU A 50 12.96 6.77 6.85
C GLU A 50 12.92 5.29 6.44
N GLY A 51 13.03 4.38 7.42
CA GLY A 51 12.90 2.95 7.17
C GLY A 51 11.51 2.57 6.64
N ALA A 52 10.45 3.22 7.11
CA ALA A 52 9.09 3.01 6.61
C ALA A 52 8.95 3.51 5.15
N ASN A 53 9.57 4.65 4.82
CA ASN A 53 9.59 5.20 3.48
C ASN A 53 10.37 4.30 2.51
N ASP A 54 11.58 3.90 2.87
CA ASP A 54 12.40 2.96 2.09
C ASP A 54 11.66 1.63 1.87
N ALA A 55 11.04 1.11 2.93
CA ALA A 55 10.27 -0.13 2.85
C ALA A 55 9.02 0.00 1.96
N ALA A 56 8.35 1.16 1.92
CA ALA A 56 7.24 1.42 1.02
C ALA A 56 7.71 1.47 -0.45
N ILE A 57 8.84 2.14 -0.71
CA ILE A 57 9.47 2.21 -2.04
C ILE A 57 9.89 0.82 -2.54
N ASP A 58 10.48 0.00 -1.69
CA ASP A 58 10.90 -1.36 -2.02
C ASP A 58 9.73 -2.27 -2.43
N ARG A 59 8.51 -1.94 -2.00
CA ARG A 59 7.27 -2.64 -2.42
C ARG A 59 6.69 -2.11 -3.73
N GLY A 60 7.28 -1.07 -4.31
CA GLY A 60 6.77 -0.38 -5.51
C GLY A 60 5.66 0.64 -5.20
N GLY A 61 5.52 1.04 -3.93
CA GLY A 61 4.60 2.08 -3.47
C GLY A 61 5.34 3.27 -2.88
N TYR A 62 4.65 4.02 -2.04
CA TYR A 62 5.18 5.14 -1.25
C TYR A 62 4.39 5.23 0.06
N LEU A 63 4.89 5.96 1.06
CA LEU A 63 4.10 6.20 2.27
C LEU A 63 2.82 6.97 1.93
N ALA A 64 1.70 6.50 2.46
CA ALA A 64 0.38 7.00 2.08
C ALA A 64 0.25 8.51 2.24
N THR A 65 -0.34 9.13 1.23
CA THR A 65 -0.67 10.53 1.20
C THR A 65 -2.13 10.72 1.58
N VAL A 66 -2.48 11.94 2.00
CA VAL A 66 -3.85 12.26 2.34
C VAL A 66 -4.19 13.66 1.83
N THR A 67 -4.89 13.72 0.70
CA THR A 67 -5.22 14.94 -0.03
C THR A 67 -6.66 15.40 0.22
N SER A 68 -7.43 14.66 1.00
CA SER A 68 -8.81 15.00 1.33
C SER A 68 -9.30 14.39 2.66
N ALA A 69 -10.38 14.94 3.21
CA ALA A 69 -11.02 14.40 4.41
C ALA A 69 -11.59 12.98 4.22
N ALA A 70 -12.07 12.68 3.01
CA ALA A 70 -12.58 11.35 2.66
C ALA A 70 -11.45 10.32 2.63
N GLU A 71 -10.31 10.68 2.05
CA GLU A 71 -9.10 9.86 2.07
C GLU A 71 -8.60 9.64 3.51
N ASN A 72 -8.57 10.70 4.33
CA ASN A 72 -8.15 10.60 5.72
C ASN A 72 -9.00 9.57 6.50
N THR A 73 -10.31 9.61 6.28
CA THR A 73 -11.25 8.67 6.91
C THR A 73 -11.03 7.25 6.40
N PHE A 74 -10.81 7.07 5.09
CA PHE A 74 -10.51 5.78 4.50
C PHE A 74 -9.22 5.18 5.06
N VAL A 75 -8.11 5.93 4.98
CA VAL A 75 -6.78 5.48 5.43
C VAL A 75 -6.77 5.20 6.93
N TYR A 76 -7.36 6.09 7.76
CA TYR A 76 -7.52 5.84 9.19
C TYR A 76 -8.29 4.55 9.47
N GLY A 77 -9.36 4.27 8.73
CA GLY A 77 -10.16 3.06 8.90
C GLY A 77 -9.39 1.75 8.66
N LEU A 78 -8.30 1.79 7.86
CA LEU A 78 -7.42 0.64 7.65
C LEU A 78 -6.54 0.34 8.87
N VAL A 79 -6.33 1.35 9.72
CA VAL A 79 -5.44 1.31 10.87
C VAL A 79 -6.18 1.54 12.18
N ASP A 80 -7.51 1.49 12.21
CA ASP A 80 -8.35 1.58 13.41
C ASP A 80 -8.29 0.28 14.25
N ASP A 81 -7.07 -0.26 14.41
CA ASP A 81 -6.73 -1.41 15.23
C ASP A 81 -5.46 -1.07 16.03
N SER A 82 -5.55 -1.26 17.35
CA SER A 82 -4.50 -0.96 18.31
C SER A 82 -3.12 -1.58 18.02
N VAL A 83 -3.05 -2.63 17.20
CA VAL A 83 -1.76 -3.24 16.81
C VAL A 83 -0.83 -2.26 16.08
N PHE A 84 -1.38 -1.30 15.34
CA PHE A 84 -0.60 -0.32 14.58
C PHE A 84 -0.13 0.88 15.42
N TRP A 85 -0.63 1.00 16.66
CA TRP A 85 -0.45 2.21 17.47
C TRP A 85 0.49 1.98 18.64
N ARG A 86 1.21 3.03 18.99
CA ARG A 86 2.00 3.10 20.23
C ARG A 86 1.26 3.93 21.27
N PRO A 87 0.92 3.36 22.43
CA PRO A 87 0.35 4.15 23.51
C PRO A 87 1.41 5.07 24.10
N THR A 88 1.13 6.36 24.17
CA THR A 88 2.01 7.35 24.80
C THR A 88 1.26 8.16 25.85
N GLY A 89 1.93 8.43 26.98
CA GLY A 89 1.28 9.06 28.13
C GLY A 89 0.07 8.27 28.67
N PRO A 90 -0.79 8.90 29.49
CA PRO A 90 -1.94 8.23 30.08
C PRO A 90 -2.99 7.83 29.02
N ASP A 91 -3.20 8.66 28.00
CA ASP A 91 -4.33 8.52 27.07
C ASP A 91 -4.02 8.76 25.59
N ASN A 92 -2.78 9.00 25.17
CA ASN A 92 -2.50 9.23 23.75
C ASN A 92 -2.13 7.95 23.01
N GLY A 93 -2.29 7.99 21.68
CA GLY A 93 -1.82 6.98 20.75
C GLY A 93 -1.07 7.62 19.60
N GLU A 94 0.02 7.00 19.19
CA GLU A 94 0.90 7.49 18.14
C GLU A 94 1.03 6.47 17.02
N GLY A 95 1.27 6.98 15.82
CA GLY A 95 1.36 6.19 14.61
C GLY A 95 -0.01 5.85 14.04
N PRO A 96 -0.05 5.03 12.97
CA PRO A 96 1.07 4.71 12.10
C PRO A 96 1.56 5.90 11.26
N PHE A 97 2.74 5.77 10.65
CA PHE A 97 3.32 6.79 9.79
C PHE A 97 2.56 7.00 8.48
N LEU A 98 2.60 8.25 8.00
CA LEU A 98 2.11 8.72 6.70
C LEU A 98 3.24 9.42 5.92
N GLY A 99 3.03 9.68 4.64
CA GLY A 99 4.04 10.23 3.72
C GLY A 99 4.29 11.73 3.82
N GLY A 100 3.84 12.38 4.89
CA GLY A 100 4.08 13.81 5.09
C GLY A 100 5.44 14.05 5.73
N TYR A 101 6.18 15.03 5.21
CA TYR A 101 7.44 15.48 5.78
C TYR A 101 7.63 16.99 5.59
N LYS A 102 8.51 17.60 6.38
CA LYS A 102 8.99 18.97 6.13
C LYS A 102 10.51 19.02 5.93
N GLU A 103 10.95 19.77 4.92
CA GLU A 103 12.35 20.18 4.74
C GLU A 103 12.73 21.24 5.81
N PRO A 104 14.03 21.53 6.07
CA PRO A 104 14.43 22.05 7.38
C PRO A 104 13.79 23.41 7.70
N ALA A 105 13.68 23.64 9.01
CA ALA A 105 12.68 24.51 9.57
C ALA A 105 12.64 25.95 9.06
N THR A 106 11.41 26.42 8.96
CA THR A 106 11.06 27.83 9.02
C THR A 106 10.65 28.21 10.44
N SER A 107 10.60 29.51 10.73
CA SER A 107 10.01 30.03 11.97
C SER A 107 8.52 29.68 12.13
N ASP A 108 7.86 29.27 11.05
CA ASP A 108 6.50 28.73 11.03
C ASP A 108 6.57 27.19 11.03
N PRO A 109 6.13 26.51 12.10
CA PRO A 109 6.08 25.05 12.18
C PRO A 109 5.14 24.39 11.16
N ALA A 110 4.15 25.13 10.65
CA ALA A 110 3.16 24.64 9.70
C ALA A 110 3.55 24.87 8.23
N ALA A 111 4.65 25.58 7.98
CA ALA A 111 5.14 25.80 6.62
C ALA A 111 6.04 24.63 6.14
N ASN A 112 6.20 24.54 4.82
CA ASN A 112 7.08 23.60 4.11
C ASN A 112 6.77 22.11 4.35
N TRP A 113 5.51 21.77 4.59
CA TRP A 113 5.08 20.37 4.53
C TRP A 113 4.86 19.94 3.09
N HIS A 114 5.25 18.71 2.80
CA HIS A 114 5.20 18.09 1.48
C HIS A 114 4.79 16.62 1.61
N TRP A 115 4.12 16.12 0.58
CA TRP A 115 3.94 14.69 0.39
C TRP A 115 5.16 14.09 -0.31
N VAL A 116 5.52 12.85 0.03
CA VAL A 116 6.58 12.08 -0.65
C VAL A 116 6.37 11.93 -2.16
N THR A 117 5.14 12.11 -2.65
CA THR A 117 4.77 12.07 -4.07
C THR A 117 4.95 13.40 -4.80
N GLY A 118 5.10 14.51 -4.07
CA GLY A 118 5.06 15.86 -4.63
C GLY A 118 3.64 16.39 -4.91
N GLU A 119 2.60 15.71 -4.46
CA GLU A 119 1.23 16.22 -4.50
C GLU A 119 1.07 17.52 -3.68
N PRO A 120 0.10 18.39 -4.03
CA PRO A 120 -0.13 19.61 -3.29
C PRO A 120 -0.47 19.36 -1.81
N TRP A 121 0.14 20.15 -0.93
CA TRP A 121 -0.16 20.16 0.51
C TRP A 121 -1.35 21.10 0.80
N ASP A 122 -2.52 20.78 0.26
CA ASP A 122 -3.72 21.64 0.32
C ASP A 122 -4.77 21.15 1.33
N TYR A 123 -4.61 19.93 1.86
CA TYR A 123 -5.44 19.37 2.93
C TYR A 123 -4.58 19.07 4.15
N THR A 124 -5.09 19.45 5.33
CA THR A 124 -4.46 19.15 6.61
C THR A 124 -5.48 18.65 7.62
N ASN A 125 -5.07 17.71 8.47
CA ASN A 125 -5.88 17.22 9.57
C ASN A 125 -5.13 17.21 10.92
N TRP A 126 -4.30 18.22 11.14
CA TRP A 126 -3.59 18.42 12.41
C TRP A 126 -4.56 18.42 13.60
N VAL A 127 -4.11 17.91 14.74
CA VAL A 127 -4.76 18.26 16.01
C VAL A 127 -4.58 19.76 16.28
N GLU A 128 -5.49 20.36 17.06
CA GLU A 128 -5.59 21.82 17.29
C GLU A 128 -4.28 22.51 17.70
N ILE A 129 -3.34 21.78 18.31
CA ILE A 129 -2.06 22.33 18.79
C ILE A 129 -0.89 22.04 17.85
N GLU A 130 -1.09 21.26 16.78
CA GLU A 130 -0.02 20.83 15.88
C GLU A 130 -0.13 21.48 14.50
N PRO A 131 0.99 21.55 13.75
CA PRO A 131 2.33 21.18 14.18
C PRO A 131 2.93 22.23 15.13
N SER A 132 3.56 21.80 16.21
CA SER A 132 4.15 22.64 17.26
C SER A 132 5.67 22.47 17.39
N GLY A 133 6.23 21.51 16.65
CA GLY A 133 7.55 20.98 16.87
C GLY A 133 8.73 21.84 16.46
N PRO A 134 9.90 21.67 17.12
CA PRO A 134 11.18 22.22 16.66
C PRO A 134 11.59 21.60 15.32
N GLU A 135 12.71 22.06 14.76
CA GLU A 135 13.13 21.75 13.39
C GLU A 135 13.18 20.26 13.01
N LEU A 136 13.39 19.40 14.00
CA LEU A 136 13.54 17.96 13.82
C LEU A 136 12.23 17.17 13.95
N GLN A 137 11.14 17.78 14.43
CA GLN A 137 9.80 17.17 14.36
C GLN A 137 9.23 17.41 12.97
N ASN A 138 9.64 16.59 12.02
CA ASN A 138 9.44 16.87 10.60
C ASN A 138 8.91 15.68 9.82
N ARG A 139 8.26 14.73 10.50
CA ARG A 139 7.61 13.54 9.94
C ARG A 139 6.17 13.48 10.40
N LEU A 140 5.27 13.06 9.51
CA LEU A 140 3.84 12.97 9.76
C LEU A 140 3.46 11.57 10.26
N HIS A 141 2.62 11.53 11.30
CA HIS A 141 1.89 10.32 11.66
C HIS A 141 0.43 10.63 12.02
N PHE A 142 -0.38 9.58 12.15
CA PHE A 142 -1.65 9.72 12.84
C PHE A 142 -1.45 9.87 14.36
N PHE A 143 -2.43 10.50 15.00
CA PHE A 143 -2.40 10.85 16.40
C PHE A 143 -3.76 10.74 17.09
N GLY A 144 -3.80 9.88 18.10
CA GLY A 144 -4.85 9.81 19.09
C GLY A 144 -4.61 10.83 20.21
N TYR A 145 -5.14 12.04 20.06
CA TYR A 145 -5.09 13.04 21.12
C TYR A 145 -6.19 12.79 22.17
N TYR A 146 -5.81 12.51 23.42
CA TYR A 146 -6.70 12.04 24.52
C TYR A 146 -7.49 10.76 24.19
N ARG A 147 -6.93 9.91 23.32
CA ARG A 147 -7.47 8.59 22.98
C ARG A 147 -6.35 7.69 22.46
N ARG A 148 -6.49 6.38 22.62
CA ARG A 148 -5.49 5.37 22.22
C ARG A 148 -5.21 5.31 20.71
N MET A 149 -6.10 5.85 19.88
CA MET A 149 -6.03 5.86 18.42
C MET A 149 -6.85 7.06 17.90
N GLY A 150 -6.47 7.67 16.78
CA GLY A 150 -7.25 8.77 16.22
C GLY A 150 -6.83 9.30 14.87
N SER A 151 -7.79 9.77 14.08
CA SER A 151 -7.57 10.22 12.71
C SER A 151 -6.87 11.57 12.52
N LEU A 152 -6.50 12.26 13.62
CA LEU A 152 -5.82 13.55 13.56
C LEU A 152 -4.32 13.35 13.31
N TRP A 153 -3.61 14.40 12.95
CA TRP A 153 -2.18 14.33 12.68
C TRP A 153 -1.35 15.04 13.74
N ASN A 154 -0.10 14.61 13.86
CA ASN A 154 0.93 15.25 14.67
C ASN A 154 2.28 15.16 13.95
N ASP A 155 3.20 16.08 14.23
CA ASP A 155 4.56 16.04 13.76
C ASP A 155 5.50 15.38 14.77
N VAL A 156 6.35 14.49 14.28
CA VAL A 156 7.26 13.70 15.12
C VAL A 156 8.69 13.77 14.64
N TRP A 157 9.60 13.46 15.56
CA TRP A 157 11.03 13.52 15.29
C TRP A 157 11.42 12.54 14.18
N ASN A 158 12.28 12.97 13.25
CA ASN A 158 12.88 12.04 12.28
C ASN A 158 13.93 11.09 12.88
N VAL A 159 14.43 11.36 14.08
CA VAL A 159 15.50 10.58 14.72
C VAL A 159 15.05 10.02 16.06
N ASN A 160 15.43 8.77 16.33
CA ASN A 160 15.10 8.03 17.56
C ASN A 160 13.59 7.95 17.85
N TYR A 161 12.75 8.02 16.82
CA TYR A 161 11.31 7.90 16.90
C TYR A 161 10.86 6.66 16.14
N LEU A 162 10.12 5.77 16.80
CA LEU A 162 9.72 4.50 16.23
C LEU A 162 8.22 4.32 16.39
N GLU A 163 7.55 3.86 15.33
CA GLU A 163 6.13 3.52 15.31
C GLU A 163 5.88 2.04 15.05
N ASN A 164 4.72 1.55 15.47
CA ASN A 164 4.33 0.15 15.25
C ASN A 164 3.80 -0.12 13.84
N GLY A 165 3.62 0.90 13.01
CA GLY A 165 3.20 0.69 11.65
C GLY A 165 3.32 1.91 10.76
N TYR A 166 3.01 1.68 9.49
CA TYR A 166 2.95 2.68 8.44
C TYR A 166 1.94 2.22 7.39
N VAL A 167 1.44 3.14 6.57
CA VAL A 167 0.56 2.80 5.45
C VAL A 167 1.30 3.00 4.15
N VAL A 168 1.33 1.97 3.31
CA VAL A 168 1.82 2.06 1.93
C VAL A 168 0.66 2.38 1.01
N GLU A 169 0.90 3.24 0.04
CA GLU A 169 -0.02 3.55 -1.06
C GLU A 169 0.61 3.18 -2.41
N PHE A 170 -0.24 2.71 -3.33
CA PHE A 170 0.13 2.32 -4.68
C PHE A 170 -0.85 2.95 -5.69
N ASN A 171 -0.30 3.57 -6.74
CA ASN A 171 -1.10 4.13 -7.84
C ASN A 171 -1.95 3.08 -8.61
N GLN A 172 -1.59 1.81 -8.49
CA GLN A 172 -2.24 0.68 -9.17
C GLN A 172 -2.07 -0.59 -8.33
N ASP A 173 -2.79 -1.66 -8.68
CA ASP A 173 -2.68 -2.94 -7.99
C ASP A 173 -1.24 -3.49 -8.09
N PRO A 174 -0.49 -3.59 -6.98
CA PRO A 174 0.89 -4.07 -6.98
C PRO A 174 1.02 -5.55 -7.35
N SER A 175 -0.07 -6.30 -7.40
CA SER A 175 -0.07 -7.71 -7.86
C SER A 175 -0.08 -7.85 -9.38
N ILE A 176 -0.36 -6.78 -10.11
CA ILE A 176 -0.27 -6.76 -11.57
C ILE A 176 1.21 -6.59 -11.94
N VAL A 177 1.90 -7.71 -12.15
CA VAL A 177 3.23 -7.68 -12.76
C VAL A 177 3.07 -7.08 -14.17
N PRO A 178 3.74 -5.95 -14.49
CA PRO A 178 3.81 -5.50 -15.87
C PRO A 178 4.46 -6.62 -16.65
N LEU A 179 3.74 -7.25 -17.59
CA LEU A 179 4.35 -8.24 -18.47
C LEU A 179 5.63 -7.60 -19.02
N PRO A 180 6.83 -8.15 -18.74
CA PRO A 180 8.00 -7.76 -19.49
C PRO A 180 7.62 -7.93 -20.95
N GLY A 181 7.85 -6.92 -21.78
CA GLY A 181 7.34 -6.83 -23.16
C GLY A 181 7.78 -7.94 -24.15
N ALA A 182 8.09 -9.15 -23.69
CA ALA A 182 8.41 -10.32 -24.48
C ALA A 182 8.01 -11.62 -23.77
N ALA A 183 6.72 -11.96 -23.79
CA ALA A 183 6.27 -13.36 -23.66
C ALA A 183 5.25 -13.72 -24.76
N LEU A 184 5.49 -13.22 -25.97
CA LEU A 184 5.04 -13.85 -27.21
C LEU A 184 6.14 -14.82 -27.66
N LEU A 185 6.41 -15.85 -26.85
CA LEU A 185 7.22 -16.99 -27.28
C LEU A 185 6.33 -18.23 -27.36
N GLY A 186 5.90 -18.51 -28.59
CA GLY A 186 5.82 -19.87 -29.09
C GLY A 186 4.58 -20.70 -28.72
N VAL A 187 3.44 -20.40 -29.34
CA VAL A 187 2.57 -21.48 -29.85
C VAL A 187 2.48 -21.37 -31.36
N LEU A 188 3.62 -21.56 -32.02
CA LEU A 188 3.67 -22.08 -33.38
C LEU A 188 4.44 -23.39 -33.33
N GLY A 189 3.74 -24.49 -33.64
CA GLY A 189 4.38 -25.67 -34.21
C GLY A 189 4.23 -26.97 -33.42
N LEU A 190 3.03 -27.56 -33.45
CA LEU A 190 2.78 -29.00 -33.66
C LEU A 190 1.32 -29.07 -34.15
N GLY A 191 0.97 -28.94 -35.44
CA GLY A 191 1.31 -29.85 -36.52
C GLY A 191 0.37 -31.07 -36.49
N TYR A 192 -0.77 -31.04 -37.20
CA TYR A 192 -1.38 -32.21 -37.85
C TYR A 192 -2.50 -31.79 -38.83
N GLY A 193 -2.46 -32.37 -40.04
CA GLY A 193 -3.66 -32.71 -40.79
C GLY A 193 -4.07 -31.79 -41.93
N GLY A 194 -3.42 -31.95 -43.08
CA GLY A 194 -3.89 -31.36 -44.33
C GLY A 194 -5.26 -31.90 -44.76
N TRP A 195 -6.15 -31.00 -45.16
CA TRP A 195 -7.30 -31.30 -45.99
C TRP A 195 -7.25 -30.42 -47.24
N ARG A 196 -6.89 -31.04 -48.37
CA ARG A 196 -7.05 -30.46 -49.70
C ARG A 196 -8.54 -30.45 -50.02
N LEU A 197 -9.20 -29.29 -49.92
CA LEU A 197 -10.46 -29.06 -50.61
C LEU A 197 -10.13 -28.61 -52.04
N ARG A 198 -10.34 -29.48 -53.03
CA ARG A 198 -10.33 -29.08 -54.43
C ARG A 198 -11.78 -28.78 -54.84
N ARG A 199 -12.06 -27.50 -55.08
CA ARG A 199 -13.27 -27.06 -55.80
C ARG A 199 -13.16 -27.52 -57.26
N TYR A 200 -14.27 -28.04 -57.78
CA TYR A 200 -14.49 -28.16 -59.22
C TYR A 200 -14.82 -26.78 -59.77
N ASP A 201 -14.27 -26.42 -60.93
CA ASP A 201 -14.90 -25.52 -61.91
C ASP A 201 -14.31 -25.74 -63.32
N LEU A 202 -15.22 -26.12 -64.23
CA LEU A 202 -15.39 -25.72 -65.64
C LEU A 202 -14.29 -26.00 -66.68
N LEU A 203 -14.52 -27.05 -67.49
CA LEU A 203 -14.93 -26.93 -68.90
C LEU A 203 -15.97 -28.03 -69.21
#